data_AF-A0A6G2DW24-F1
#
_entry.id   AF-A0A6G2DW24-F1
#
_cell.length_a   1.000
_cell.length_b   1.000
_cell.length_c   1.000
_cell.angle_alpha   90.00
_cell.angle_beta   90.00
_cell.angle_gamma   90.00
#
_symmetry.space_group_name_H-M   'P 1'
#
loop_
_entity.id
_entity.type
_entity.pdbx_description
1 polymer ?
#
loop_
_entity_poly.entity_id
_entity_poly.type
_entity_poly.pdbx_seq_one_letter_code
_entity_poly.pdbx_strand_id
1 'polypeptide(L)'
;ASNAQFTTVFGDMETQAREALNAIGQEMDIVPERLQGSFTQMASFAKTSGLDTAEALDLTSRATRAAADGAAFYDKSIESVTESLQSFLKGNFANDAALGISATETTRNAAANKLYGKSFKDLSEAQKQLTLLQMVEDGNKLSGALGQAARESDGLENVMGNLKQAGTNALSAIGQPLLEMMIPVFQT
;
A
#
# COMPACT_ATOMS: atom_id res chain seq x y z
N ALA A 1 -8.94 -6.64 -2.31
CA ALA A 1 -8.49 -7.65 -3.30
C ALA A 1 -8.90 -9.03 -2.83
N SER A 2 -9.35 -9.91 -3.72
CA SER A 2 -9.62 -11.31 -3.35
C SER A 2 -8.32 -12.07 -3.08
N ASN A 3 -8.39 -13.19 -2.36
CA ASN A 3 -7.24 -14.08 -2.17
C ASN A 3 -6.68 -14.56 -3.52
N ALA A 4 -7.54 -14.84 -4.50
CA ALA A 4 -7.12 -15.23 -5.84
C ALA A 4 -6.33 -14.12 -6.56
N GLN A 5 -6.72 -12.85 -6.40
CA GLN A 5 -5.95 -11.72 -6.93
C GLN A 5 -4.58 -11.60 -6.25
N PHE A 6 -4.53 -11.80 -4.93
CA PHE A 6 -3.28 -11.79 -4.18
C PHE A 6 -2.32 -12.88 -4.68
N THR A 7 -2.79 -14.13 -4.76
CA THR A 7 -2.01 -15.26 -5.31
C THR A 7 -1.53 -14.99 -6.73
N THR A 8 -2.40 -14.44 -7.59
CA THR A 8 -2.03 -14.11 -8.97
C THR A 8 -0.92 -13.07 -9.05
N VAL A 9 -0.99 -12.03 -8.21
CA VAL A 9 -0.02 -10.94 -8.23
C VAL A 9 1.32 -11.39 -7.67
N PHE A 10 1.36 -12.19 -6.61
CA PHE A 10 2.60 -12.56 -5.94
C PHE A 10 3.23 -13.86 -6.45
N GLY A 11 2.43 -14.83 -6.91
CA GLY A 11 2.92 -16.11 -7.41
C GLY A 11 3.82 -16.79 -6.38
N ASP A 12 5.05 -17.13 -6.77
CA ASP A 12 6.04 -17.80 -5.91
C ASP A 12 6.45 -16.96 -4.67
N MET A 13 6.15 -15.66 -4.65
CA MET A 13 6.39 -14.79 -3.49
C MET A 13 5.21 -14.70 -2.52
N GLU A 14 4.13 -15.43 -2.74
CA GLU A 14 2.91 -15.26 -1.95
C GLU A 14 3.18 -15.34 -0.44
N THR A 15 4.02 -16.28 -0.01
CA THR A 15 4.39 -16.45 1.40
C THR A 15 5.07 -15.20 1.96
N GLN A 16 6.12 -14.70 1.31
CA GLN A 16 6.86 -13.50 1.74
C GLN A 16 5.96 -12.26 1.71
N ALA A 17 5.07 -12.17 0.72
CA ALA A 17 4.11 -11.09 0.62
C ALA A 17 3.08 -11.12 1.76
N ARG A 18 2.60 -12.31 2.15
CA ARG A 18 1.71 -12.49 3.31
C ARG A 18 2.42 -12.14 4.61
N GLU A 19 3.66 -12.57 4.78
CA GLU A 19 4.48 -12.22 5.94
C GLU A 19 4.66 -10.70 6.06
N ALA A 20 5.02 -10.03 4.96
CA ALA A 20 5.15 -8.58 4.94
C ALA A 20 3.83 -7.86 5.26
N LEU A 21 2.72 -8.30 4.67
CA LEU A 21 1.38 -7.75 4.94
C LEU A 21 0.97 -7.94 6.40
N ASN A 22 1.20 -9.14 6.96
CA ASN A 22 0.90 -9.45 8.35
C ASN A 22 1.75 -8.61 9.31
N ALA A 23 3.04 -8.41 9.00
CA ALA A 23 3.92 -7.57 9.79
C ALA A 23 3.44 -6.11 9.84
N ILE A 24 2.99 -5.56 8.71
CA ILE A 24 2.40 -4.21 8.67
C ILE A 24 1.10 -4.16 9.48
N GLY A 25 0.23 -5.16 9.31
CA GLY A 25 -1.01 -5.25 10.07
C GLY A 25 -0.76 -5.28 11.58
N GLN A 26 0.22 -6.07 12.03
CA GLN A 26 0.62 -6.12 13.43
C GLN A 26 1.24 -4.81 13.93
N GLU A 27 2.09 -4.17 13.13
CA GLU A 27 2.73 -2.89 13.45
C GLU A 27 1.69 -1.78 13.69
N MET A 28 0.57 -1.82 12.97
CA MET A 28 -0.46 -0.79 12.97
C MET A 28 -1.74 -1.20 13.72
N ASP A 29 -1.78 -2.42 14.26
CA ASP A 29 -2.99 -3.09 14.76
C ASP A 29 -4.18 -3.03 13.78
N ILE A 30 -3.90 -3.20 12.49
CA ILE A 30 -4.90 -3.28 11.44
C ILE A 30 -4.96 -4.72 10.96
N VAL A 31 -6.16 -5.32 10.93
CA VAL A 31 -6.27 -6.70 10.41
C VAL A 31 -5.80 -6.74 8.94
N PRO A 32 -4.92 -7.68 8.56
CA PRO A 32 -4.26 -7.73 7.25
C PRO A 32 -5.21 -7.63 6.04
N GLU A 33 -6.42 -8.17 6.14
CA GLU A 33 -7.40 -8.16 5.05
C GLU A 33 -7.85 -6.74 4.67
N ARG A 34 -7.83 -5.79 5.62
CA ARG A 34 -8.11 -4.37 5.34
C ARG A 34 -7.01 -3.72 4.50
N LEU A 35 -5.78 -4.21 4.63
CA LEU A 35 -4.60 -3.72 3.89
C LEU A 35 -4.39 -4.48 2.57
N GLN A 36 -4.89 -5.71 2.47
CA GLN A 36 -4.64 -6.62 1.35
C GLN A 36 -4.97 -6.01 -0.01
N GLY A 37 -6.08 -5.26 -0.12
CA GLY A 37 -6.45 -4.56 -1.35
C GLY A 37 -5.37 -3.61 -1.84
N SER A 38 -5.01 -2.65 -0.99
CA SER A 38 -3.97 -1.66 -1.25
C SER A 38 -2.60 -2.30 -1.50
N PHE A 39 -2.25 -3.31 -0.71
CA PHE A 39 -0.98 -4.02 -0.84
C PHE A 39 -0.88 -4.74 -2.20
N THR A 40 -1.92 -5.47 -2.61
CA THR A 40 -1.98 -6.13 -3.94
C THR A 40 -1.95 -5.12 -5.08
N GLN A 41 -2.68 -4.00 -4.94
CA GLN A 41 -2.70 -2.93 -5.95
C GLN A 41 -1.30 -2.33 -6.15
N MET A 42 -0.59 -2.06 -5.06
CA MET A 42 0.75 -1.47 -5.13
C MET A 42 1.79 -2.47 -5.64
N ALA A 43 1.70 -3.75 -5.27
CA ALA A 43 2.56 -4.80 -5.81
C ALA A 43 2.38 -5.02 -7.30
N SER A 44 1.13 -4.99 -7.77
CA SER A 44 0.83 -5.07 -9.21
C SER A 44 1.52 -3.94 -9.96
N PHE A 45 1.45 -2.72 -9.42
CA PHE A 45 2.14 -1.56 -9.98
C PHE A 45 3.66 -1.73 -9.95
N ALA A 46 4.24 -2.11 -8.82
CA ALA A 46 5.67 -2.28 -8.65
C ALA A 46 6.26 -3.32 -9.62
N LYS A 47 5.54 -4.41 -9.89
CA LYS A 47 5.95 -5.40 -10.90
C LYS A 47 5.91 -4.83 -12.32
N THR A 48 4.93 -3.99 -12.63
CA THR A 48 4.83 -3.38 -13.98
C THR A 48 5.85 -2.28 -14.24
N SER A 49 6.50 -1.73 -13.20
CA SER A 49 7.49 -0.68 -13.34
C SER A 49 8.92 -1.15 -13.59
N GLY A 50 9.13 -2.47 -13.66
CA GLY A 50 10.43 -3.06 -13.93
C GLY A 50 11.37 -3.11 -12.72
N LEU A 51 10.86 -2.90 -11.51
CA LEU A 51 11.57 -3.22 -10.27
C LEU A 51 11.82 -4.72 -10.19
N ASP A 52 12.95 -5.11 -9.61
CA ASP A 52 13.14 -6.51 -9.31
C ASP A 52 12.16 -6.99 -8.23
N THR A 53 12.14 -8.30 -8.03
CA THR A 53 11.18 -8.98 -7.16
C THR A 53 11.29 -8.53 -5.69
N ALA A 54 12.50 -8.26 -5.20
CA ALA A 54 12.73 -7.80 -3.83
C ALA A 54 12.42 -6.31 -3.68
N GLU A 55 12.86 -5.49 -4.64
CA GLU A 55 12.56 -4.05 -4.69
C GLU A 55 11.05 -3.78 -4.80
N ALA A 56 10.33 -4.59 -5.57
CA ALA A 56 8.89 -4.48 -5.72
C ALA A 56 8.16 -4.76 -4.39
N LEU A 57 8.59 -5.76 -3.63
CA LEU A 57 8.02 -6.06 -2.32
C LEU A 57 8.36 -4.97 -1.28
N ASP A 58 9.59 -4.43 -1.31
CA ASP A 58 9.99 -3.29 -0.47
C ASP A 58 9.13 -2.06 -0.76
N LEU A 59 9.03 -1.66 -2.03
CA LEU A 59 8.20 -0.54 -2.46
C LEU A 59 6.75 -0.73 -2.02
N THR A 60 6.19 -1.92 -2.25
CA THR A 60 4.82 -2.26 -1.85
C THR A 60 4.61 -2.08 -0.35
N SER A 61 5.54 -2.62 0.45
CA SER A 61 5.44 -2.59 1.91
C SER A 61 5.54 -1.16 2.45
N ARG A 62 6.51 -0.40 1.95
CA ARG A 62 6.73 1.01 2.32
C ARG A 62 5.56 1.89 1.91
N ALA A 63 5.08 1.75 0.68
CA ALA A 63 3.93 2.49 0.18
C ALA A 63 2.64 2.15 0.93
N THR A 64 2.43 0.89 1.32
CA THR A 64 1.28 0.49 2.15
C THR A 64 1.34 1.17 3.52
N ARG A 65 2.52 1.25 4.15
CA ARG A 65 2.69 1.97 5.41
C ARG A 65 2.42 3.46 5.25
N ALA A 66 3.05 4.09 4.26
CA ALA A 66 2.88 5.51 4.00
C ALA A 66 1.41 5.88 3.71
N ALA A 67 0.68 5.01 3.00
CA ALA A 67 -0.73 5.18 2.74
C ALA A 67 -1.59 5.00 4.00
N ALA A 68 -1.31 4.01 4.84
CA ALA A 68 -2.02 3.81 6.10
C ALA A 68 -1.82 4.99 7.07
N ASP A 69 -0.58 5.46 7.20
CA ASP A 69 -0.23 6.63 8.00
C ASP A 69 -0.91 7.91 7.50
N GLY A 70 -0.87 8.15 6.18
CA GLY A 70 -1.57 9.28 5.57
C GLY A 70 -3.08 9.17 5.73
N ALA A 71 -3.64 7.97 5.62
CA ALA A 71 -5.07 7.72 5.80
C ALA A 71 -5.53 8.05 7.22
N ALA A 72 -4.82 7.56 8.24
CA ALA A 72 -5.10 7.89 9.63
C ALA A 72 -4.99 9.40 9.89
N PHE A 73 -3.90 10.02 9.43
CA PHE A 73 -3.66 11.44 9.70
C PHE A 73 -4.66 12.39 9.01
N TYR A 74 -5.08 12.07 7.78
CA TYR A 74 -5.99 12.92 7.01
C TYR A 74 -7.46 12.49 7.09
N ASP A 75 -7.81 11.53 7.94
CA ASP A 75 -9.16 10.96 8.07
C ASP A 75 -9.72 10.50 6.71
N LYS A 76 -8.96 9.61 6.05
CA LYS A 76 -9.29 9.06 4.73
C LYS A 76 -9.22 7.54 4.75
N SER A 77 -9.84 6.91 3.75
CA SER A 77 -9.64 5.48 3.54
C SER A 77 -8.22 5.18 3.02
N ILE A 78 -7.64 4.07 3.49
CA ILE A 78 -6.34 3.57 3.04
C ILE A 78 -6.34 3.38 1.52
N GLU A 79 -7.44 2.89 0.95
CA GLU A 79 -7.63 2.72 -0.49
C GLU A 79 -7.50 4.05 -1.25
N SER A 80 -8.20 5.11 -0.82
CA SER A 80 -8.14 6.42 -1.47
C SER A 80 -6.74 7.05 -1.44
N VAL A 81 -6.04 6.91 -0.31
CA VAL A 81 -4.64 7.36 -0.20
C VAL A 81 -3.72 6.49 -1.06
N THR A 82 -3.97 5.18 -1.13
CA THR A 82 -3.20 4.26 -1.98
C THR A 82 -3.34 4.61 -3.46
N GLU A 83 -4.55 4.92 -3.92
CA GLU A 83 -4.80 5.35 -5.31
C GLU A 83 -4.08 6.65 -5.63
N SER A 84 -4.14 7.62 -4.72
CA SER A 84 -3.43 8.90 -4.85
C SER A 84 -1.91 8.68 -4.90
N LEU A 85 -1.39 7.82 -4.02
CA LEU A 85 0.02 7.45 -3.97
C LEU A 85 0.45 6.73 -5.25
N GLN A 86 -0.30 5.73 -5.70
CA GLN A 86 0.02 5.01 -6.93
C GLN A 86 0.03 5.95 -8.14
N SER A 87 -0.96 6.85 -8.24
CA SER A 87 -1.02 7.88 -9.29
C SER A 87 0.22 8.78 -9.24
N PHE A 88 0.62 9.21 -8.05
CA PHE A 88 1.81 10.01 -7.83
C PHE A 88 3.10 9.28 -8.26
N LEU A 89 3.26 8.01 -7.88
CA LEU A 89 4.41 7.18 -8.26
C LEU A 89 4.47 6.90 -9.77
N LYS A 90 3.33 6.95 -10.47
CA LYS A 90 3.25 6.91 -11.94
C LYS A 90 3.65 8.24 -12.61
N GLY A 91 3.99 9.26 -11.82
CA GLY A 91 4.40 10.58 -12.31
C GLY A 91 3.26 11.59 -12.43
N ASN A 92 2.07 11.29 -11.90
CA ASN A 92 0.98 12.27 -11.84
C ASN A 92 1.13 13.17 -10.61
N PHE A 93 1.70 14.35 -10.82
CA PHE A 93 1.99 15.30 -9.75
C PHE A 93 0.86 16.31 -9.50
N ALA A 94 -0.26 16.22 -10.22
CA ALA A 94 -1.36 17.19 -10.09
C ALA A 94 -2.07 17.13 -8.73
N ASN A 95 -2.02 15.98 -8.06
CA ASN A 95 -2.68 15.73 -6.77
C ASN A 95 -1.67 15.44 -5.65
N ASP A 96 -0.46 15.99 -5.72
CA ASP A 96 0.56 15.85 -4.66
C ASP A 96 0.04 16.35 -3.28
N ALA A 97 -0.81 17.37 -3.28
CA ALA A 97 -1.51 17.88 -2.11
C ALA A 97 -2.41 16.83 -1.43
N ALA A 98 -2.95 15.86 -2.17
CA ALA A 98 -3.75 14.77 -1.58
C ALA A 98 -2.92 13.86 -0.66
N LEU A 99 -1.59 13.88 -0.84
CA LEU A 99 -0.58 13.19 -0.03
C LEU A 99 0.13 14.14 0.94
N GLY A 100 -0.29 15.41 1.02
CA GLY A 100 0.29 16.40 1.92
C GLY A 100 1.70 16.85 1.54
N ILE A 101 2.11 16.66 0.29
CA ILE A 101 3.45 17.05 -0.19
C ILE A 101 3.37 18.04 -1.35
N SER A 102 4.48 18.76 -1.59
CA SER A 102 4.68 19.56 -2.79
C SER A 102 5.79 18.95 -3.65
N ALA A 103 5.41 18.42 -4.80
CA ALA A 103 6.27 17.80 -5.78
C ALA A 103 6.45 18.70 -7.00
N THR A 104 7.17 19.80 -6.81
CA THR A 104 7.66 20.61 -7.92
C THR A 104 8.87 19.95 -8.58
N GLU A 105 9.29 20.43 -9.74
CA GLU A 105 10.54 19.98 -10.35
C GLU A 105 11.74 20.19 -9.41
N THR A 106 11.76 21.32 -8.69
CA THR A 106 12.81 21.64 -7.73
C THR A 106 12.84 20.65 -6.57
N THR A 107 11.70 20.33 -5.96
CA THR A 107 11.66 19.41 -4.80
C THR A 107 11.96 17.96 -5.22
N ARG A 108 11.48 17.52 -6.39
CA ARG A 108 11.86 16.22 -6.96
C ARG A 108 13.36 16.13 -7.24
N ASN A 109 13.95 17.16 -7.83
CA ASN A 109 15.39 17.18 -8.10
C ASN A 109 16.21 17.21 -6.81
N ALA A 110 15.77 17.94 -5.78
CA ALA A 110 16.42 17.93 -4.48
C ALA A 110 16.39 16.54 -3.83
N ALA A 111 15.24 15.86 -3.87
CA ALA A 111 15.10 14.49 -3.37
C ALA A 111 15.97 13.50 -4.15
N ALA A 112 15.96 13.58 -5.48
CA ALA A 112 16.79 12.76 -6.36
C ALA A 112 18.29 12.96 -6.10
N ASN A 113 18.72 14.21 -5.91
CA ASN A 113 20.12 14.52 -5.63
C ASN A 113 20.54 14.00 -4.26
N LYS A 114 19.68 14.16 -3.24
CA LYS A 114 19.90 13.62 -1.90
C LYS A 114 20.07 12.09 -1.90
N LEU A 115 19.27 11.37 -2.70
CA LEU A 115 19.30 9.90 -2.74
C LEU A 115 20.37 9.32 -3.66
N TYR A 116 20.60 9.96 -4.81
CA TYR A 116 21.37 9.36 -5.91
C TYR A 116 22.43 10.29 -6.54
N GLY A 117 22.54 11.54 -6.08
CA GLY A 117 23.48 12.53 -6.62
C GLY A 117 23.18 12.97 -8.06
N LYS A 118 21.98 12.70 -8.57
CA LYS A 118 21.55 12.99 -9.96
C LYS A 118 20.29 13.84 -9.99
N SER A 119 20.02 14.48 -11.12
CA SER A 119 18.71 15.10 -11.36
C SER A 119 17.64 14.01 -11.50
N PHE A 120 16.40 14.30 -11.11
CA PHE A 120 15.29 13.36 -11.15
C PHE A 120 15.05 12.78 -12.56
N LYS A 121 15.22 13.62 -13.60
CA LYS A 121 15.09 13.20 -15.00
C LYS A 121 16.15 12.19 -15.45
N ASP A 122 17.30 12.16 -14.79
CA ASP A 122 18.46 11.33 -15.14
C ASP A 122 18.49 10.00 -14.34
N LEU A 123 17.49 9.78 -13.49
CA LEU A 123 17.29 8.54 -12.74
C LEU A 123 16.68 7.45 -13.63
N SER A 124 16.95 6.18 -13.28
CA SER A 124 16.14 5.07 -13.81
C SER A 124 14.70 5.17 -13.32
N GLU A 125 13.75 4.49 -13.98
CA GLU A 125 12.34 4.52 -13.55
C GLU A 125 12.16 3.97 -12.13
N ALA A 126 12.87 2.90 -11.77
CA ALA A 126 12.95 2.38 -10.40
C ALA A 126 13.39 3.46 -9.40
N GLN A 127 14.50 4.15 -9.70
CA GLN A 127 15.03 5.24 -8.86
C GLN A 127 14.06 6.41 -8.75
N LYS A 128 13.32 6.74 -9.82
CA LYS A 128 12.27 7.77 -9.78
C LYS A 128 11.17 7.37 -8.82
N GLN A 129 10.66 6.14 -8.90
CA GLN A 129 9.58 5.67 -8.03
C GLN A 129 10.00 5.64 -6.56
N LEU A 130 11.21 5.14 -6.28
CA LEU A 130 11.76 5.16 -4.92
C LEU A 130 11.99 6.58 -4.41
N THR A 131 12.42 7.51 -5.27
CA THR A 131 12.55 8.93 -4.92
C THR A 131 11.19 9.53 -4.56
N LEU A 132 10.16 9.27 -5.38
CA LEU A 132 8.82 9.79 -5.15
C LEU A 132 8.21 9.19 -3.87
N LEU A 133 8.38 7.90 -3.62
CA LEU A 133 7.93 7.27 -2.38
C LEU A 133 8.64 7.88 -1.17
N GLN A 134 9.95 8.08 -1.25
CA GLN A 134 10.71 8.74 -0.18
C GLN A 134 10.20 10.17 0.08
N MET A 135 9.78 10.91 -0.95
CA MET A 135 9.18 12.24 -0.75
C MET A 135 7.88 12.18 0.04
N VAL A 136 7.05 11.14 -0.17
CA VAL A 136 5.81 10.94 0.59
C VAL A 136 6.13 10.55 2.03
N GLU A 137 7.09 9.66 2.26
CA GLU A 137 7.54 9.29 3.60
C GLU A 137 8.14 10.48 4.38
N ASP A 138 8.99 11.27 3.72
CA ASP A 138 9.56 12.51 4.28
C ASP A 138 8.42 13.51 4.57
N GLY A 139 7.42 13.60 3.69
CA GLY A 139 6.20 14.39 3.88
C GLY A 139 5.41 13.97 5.12
N ASN A 140 5.10 12.68 5.24
CA ASN A 140 4.45 12.10 6.41
C ASN A 140 5.23 12.37 7.69
N LYS A 141 6.56 12.29 7.63
CA LYS A 141 7.41 12.61 8.78
C LYS A 141 7.30 14.08 9.17
N LEU A 142 7.35 14.99 8.20
CA LEU A 142 7.27 16.44 8.42
C LEU A 142 5.89 16.89 8.91
N SER A 143 4.81 16.27 8.43
CA SER A 143 3.44 16.55 8.88
C SER A 143 3.11 15.91 10.23
N GLY A 144 3.91 14.92 10.67
CA GLY A 144 3.61 14.11 11.84
C GLY A 144 2.74 12.89 11.55
N ALA A 145 2.33 12.65 10.29
CA ALA A 145 1.58 11.47 9.90
C ALA A 145 2.36 10.15 10.05
N LEU A 146 3.70 10.17 10.00
CA LEU A 146 4.51 8.95 10.10
C LEU A 146 4.24 8.21 11.43
N GLY A 147 3.86 6.94 11.33
CA GLY A 147 3.44 6.08 12.45
C GLY A 147 2.10 6.46 13.06
N GLN A 148 1.28 7.31 12.42
CA GLN A 148 -0.01 7.73 12.95
C GLN A 148 -0.98 6.54 13.03
N ALA A 149 -0.98 5.66 12.03
CA ALA A 149 -1.84 4.48 12.03
C ALA A 149 -1.60 3.61 13.27
N ALA A 150 -0.34 3.42 13.64
CA ALA A 150 0.04 2.67 14.84
C ALA A 150 -0.27 3.40 16.15
N ARG A 151 -0.26 4.73 16.18
CA ARG A 151 -0.63 5.51 17.39
C ARG A 151 -2.12 5.52 17.65
N GLU A 152 -2.92 5.40 16.60
CA GLU A 152 -4.39 5.39 16.64
C GLU A 152 -4.98 3.99 16.51
N SER A 153 -4.16 2.95 16.70
CA SER A 153 -4.57 1.54 16.70
C SER A 153 -5.78 1.27 17.61
N ASP A 154 -5.78 1.83 18.81
CA ASP A 154 -6.88 1.67 19.78
C ASP A 154 -8.07 2.60 19.52
N GLY A 155 -8.02 3.41 18.45
CA GLY A 155 -9.10 4.32 18.06
C GLY A 155 -10.39 3.59 17.69
N LEU A 156 -11.54 4.22 18.00
CA LEU A 156 -12.86 3.61 17.75
C LEU A 156 -13.06 3.19 16.29
N GLU A 157 -12.57 3.98 15.34
CA GLU A 157 -12.67 3.64 13.92
C GLU A 157 -11.87 2.38 13.58
N ASN A 158 -10.63 2.27 14.09
CA ASN A 158 -9.80 1.11 13.83
C ASN A 158 -10.38 -0.16 14.46
N VAL A 159 -10.81 -0.08 15.72
CA VAL A 159 -11.47 -1.18 16.44
C VAL A 159 -12.74 -1.63 15.73
N MET A 160 -13.62 -0.69 15.33
CA MET A 160 -14.85 -1.00 14.61
C MET A 160 -14.56 -1.59 13.21
N GLY A 161 -13.54 -1.06 12.52
CA GLY A 161 -13.08 -1.58 11.24
C GLY A 161 -12.59 -3.01 11.34
N ASN A 162 -11.77 -3.30 12.36
CA ASN A 162 -11.27 -4.65 12.64
C ASN A 162 -12.40 -5.61 13.02
N LEU A 163 -13.36 -5.18 13.86
CA LEU A 163 -14.52 -6.00 14.22
C LEU A 163 -15.39 -6.33 13.00
N LYS A 164 -15.67 -5.33 12.16
CA LYS A 164 -16.44 -5.51 10.92
C LYS A 164 -15.75 -6.52 10.01
N GLN A 165 -14.45 -6.39 9.82
CA GLN A 165 -13.68 -7.29 8.98
C GLN A 165 -13.62 -8.70 9.57
N ALA A 166 -13.43 -8.85 10.89
CA ALA A 166 -13.47 -10.15 11.56
C ALA A 166 -14.82 -10.85 11.36
N GLY A 167 -15.93 -10.12 11.43
CA GLY A 167 -17.26 -10.63 11.10
C GLY A 167 -17.37 -11.11 9.65
N THR A 168 -16.86 -10.34 8.69
CA THR A 168 -16.78 -10.74 7.28
C THR A 168 -15.92 -11.99 7.08
N ASN A 169 -14.79 -12.10 7.78
CA ASN A 169 -13.89 -13.24 7.72
C ASN A 169 -14.58 -14.50 8.25
N ALA A 170 -15.30 -14.40 9.38
CA ALA A 170 -16.04 -15.52 9.95
C ALA A 170 -17.14 -16.03 9.01
N LEU A 171 -17.92 -15.12 8.42
CA LEU A 171 -18.94 -15.48 7.42
C LEU A 171 -18.32 -16.13 6.18
N SER A 172 -17.18 -15.62 5.74
CA SER A 172 -16.45 -16.16 4.58
C SER A 172 -15.90 -17.56 4.85
N ALA A 173 -15.35 -17.82 6.04
CA ALA A 173 -14.86 -19.15 6.44
C ALA A 173 -15.98 -20.20 6.50
N ILE A 174 -17.18 -19.79 6.91
CA ILE A 174 -18.38 -20.67 6.91
C ILE A 174 -18.90 -20.89 5.47
N GLY A 175 -18.92 -19.83 4.65
CA GLY A 175 -19.48 -19.88 3.30
C GLY A 175 -18.59 -20.53 2.25
N GLN A 176 -17.26 -20.46 2.38
CA GLN A 176 -16.30 -21.00 1.40
C GLN A 176 -16.52 -22.49 1.10
N PRO A 177 -16.63 -23.39 2.08
CA PRO A 177 -16.90 -24.81 1.80
C PRO A 177 -18.22 -25.03 1.06
N LEU A 178 -19.25 -24.24 1.37
CA LEU A 178 -20.55 -24.31 0.70
C LEU A 178 -20.44 -23.87 -0.77
N LEU A 179 -19.71 -22.79 -1.04
CA LEU A 179 -19.47 -22.29 -2.39
C LEU A 179 -18.65 -23.29 -3.22
N GLU A 180 -17.60 -23.88 -2.65
CA GLU A 180 -16.78 -24.91 -3.32
C GLU A 180 -17.60 -26.13 -3.74
N MET A 181 -18.53 -26.58 -2.89
CA MET A 181 -19.48 -27.65 -3.24
C MET A 181 -20.44 -27.27 -4.39
N MET A 182 -20.70 -25.98 -4.58
CA MET A 182 -21.60 -25.48 -5.63
C MET A 182 -20.90 -25.17 -6.96
N ILE A 183 -19.57 -25.00 -7.00
CA ILE A 183 -18.81 -24.73 -8.24
C ILE A 183 -19.16 -25.73 -9.37
N PRO A 184 -19.23 -27.06 -9.14
CA PRO A 184 -19.57 -28.02 -10.19
C PRO A 184 -20.98 -27.84 -10.78
N VAL A 185 -21.92 -27.29 -10.00
CA VAL A 185 -23.32 -27.07 -10.43
C VAL A 185 -23.43 -25.87 -11.38
N PHE A 186 -22.52 -24.92 -11.29
CA PHE A 186 -22.48 -23.73 -12.16
C PHE A 186 -21.54 -23.88 -13.37
N GLN A 187 -20.77 -24.96 -13.43
CA GLN A 187 -19.86 -25.30 -14.54
C GLN A 187 -20.44 -26.34 -15.51
N THR A 188 -21.69 -26.77 -15.30
CA THR A 188 -22.52 -27.51 -16.27
C THR A 188 -23.35 -26.58 -17.12
#